data_AF-A0A377GW59-F1
#
_entry.id   AF-A0A377GW59-F1
#
_cell.length_a   1.000
_cell.length_b   1.000
_cell.length_c   1.000
_cell.angle_alpha   90.00
_cell.angle_beta   90.00
_cell.angle_gamma   90.00
#
_symmetry.space_group_name_H-M   'P 1'
#
loop_
_entity.id
_entity.type
_entity.pdbx_description
1 polymer ?
#
loop_
_entity_poly.entity_id
_entity_poly.type
_entity_poly.pdbx_seq_one_letter_code
_entity_poly.pdbx_strand_id
1 'polypeptide(L)'
;MKKIFIGVFSLLTLFTIKTQGTEIIPEYFLMERLIMLMEVSPTYISNDNEKELKAMQIDDNVMTLIGNTETPFYIYDSNGQKKLVRVGDYFYSPPTLSSIYALDKKNFEANFKNKNLPQEKPKNTQDILQNNLNTPNMNENISNNLLDVNNLN
;
A
#
# COMPACT_ATOMS: atom_id res chain seq x y z
N MET A 1 10.86 -60.18 -15.47
CA MET A 1 10.48 -58.81 -15.89
C MET A 1 9.62 -58.05 -14.87
N LYS A 2 8.59 -58.66 -14.24
CA LYS A 2 7.74 -57.97 -13.23
C LYS A 2 8.47 -57.41 -11.99
N LYS A 3 9.51 -58.09 -11.49
CA LYS A 3 10.25 -57.69 -10.27
C LYS A 3 11.16 -56.46 -10.47
N ILE A 4 11.65 -56.25 -11.70
CA ILE A 4 12.51 -55.10 -12.05
C ILE A 4 11.65 -53.83 -12.16
N PHE A 5 10.44 -53.95 -12.70
CA PHE A 5 9.47 -52.86 -12.76
C PHE A 5 9.04 -52.36 -11.37
N ILE A 6 8.81 -53.27 -10.40
CA ILE A 6 8.54 -52.88 -9.02
C ILE A 6 9.71 -52.08 -8.43
N GLY A 7 10.95 -52.54 -8.62
CA GLY A 7 12.14 -51.88 -8.06
C GLY A 7 12.36 -50.48 -8.62
N VAL A 8 12.19 -50.30 -9.94
CA VAL A 8 12.33 -48.99 -10.58
C VAL A 8 11.19 -48.03 -10.21
N PHE A 9 9.96 -48.55 -10.03
CA PHE A 9 8.82 -47.73 -9.61
C PHE A 9 8.94 -47.26 -8.15
N SER A 10 9.45 -48.11 -7.25
CA SER A 10 9.73 -47.76 -5.85
C SER A 10 10.84 -46.73 -5.68
N LEU A 11 11.81 -46.69 -6.58
CA LEU A 11 12.88 -45.67 -6.60
C LEU A 11 12.38 -44.32 -7.13
N LEU A 12 11.41 -44.29 -8.05
CA LEU A 12 10.82 -43.03 -8.54
C LEU A 12 9.97 -42.31 -7.49
N THR A 13 9.26 -43.04 -6.61
CA THR A 13 8.42 -42.44 -5.56
C THR A 13 9.22 -41.74 -4.44
N LEU A 14 10.51 -42.07 -4.28
CA LEU A 14 11.39 -41.42 -3.31
C LEU A 14 11.82 -40.00 -3.74
N PHE A 15 11.64 -39.64 -5.01
CA PHE A 15 12.03 -38.32 -5.54
C PHE A 15 10.89 -37.28 -5.55
N THR A 16 9.66 -37.63 -5.18
CA THR A 16 8.50 -36.74 -5.42
C THR A 16 8.14 -35.81 -4.27
N ILE A 17 8.92 -35.73 -3.19
CA ILE A 17 8.61 -34.85 -2.06
C ILE A 17 9.63 -33.72 -1.94
N LYS A 18 9.70 -32.85 -2.96
CA LYS A 18 10.13 -31.47 -2.71
C LYS A 18 8.89 -30.68 -2.32
N THR A 19 8.42 -30.85 -1.08
CA THR A 19 7.48 -29.91 -0.50
C THR A 19 8.22 -28.59 -0.33
N GLN A 20 8.15 -27.73 -1.35
CA GLN A 20 8.41 -26.30 -1.19
C GLN A 20 7.29 -25.77 -0.30
N GLY A 21 7.41 -25.98 1.01
CA GLY A 21 6.50 -25.41 1.98
C GLY A 21 6.80 -23.93 2.04
N THR A 22 6.04 -23.11 1.32
CA THR A 22 6.02 -21.67 1.60
C THR A 22 5.55 -21.51 3.04
N GLU A 23 6.42 -20.94 3.88
CA GLU A 23 6.09 -20.63 5.26
C GLU A 23 4.89 -19.67 5.29
N ILE A 24 3.90 -19.99 6.13
CA ILE A 24 2.75 -19.11 6.38
C ILE A 24 2.93 -18.58 7.79
N ILE A 25 3.16 -17.27 7.92
CA ILE A 25 3.40 -16.64 9.20
C ILE A 25 2.07 -16.59 9.99
N PRO A 26 2.01 -17.13 11.20
CA PRO A 26 0.77 -17.14 11.97
C PRO A 26 0.50 -15.78 12.63
N GLU A 27 -0.78 -15.51 12.93
CA GLU A 27 -1.23 -14.24 13.50
C GLU A 27 -0.56 -13.89 14.84
N TYR A 28 -0.48 -14.85 15.77
CA TYR A 28 0.13 -14.63 17.09
C TYR A 28 1.59 -14.17 16.99
N PHE A 29 2.32 -14.67 15.99
CA PHE A 29 3.72 -14.30 15.76
C PHE A 29 3.83 -12.87 15.25
N LEU A 30 2.93 -12.47 14.34
CA LEU A 30 2.84 -11.10 13.86
C LEU A 30 2.51 -10.14 15.01
N MET A 31 1.54 -10.49 15.85
CA MET A 31 1.19 -9.65 17.01
C MET A 31 2.37 -9.50 17.98
N GLU A 32 3.04 -10.60 18.35
CA GLU A 32 4.20 -10.57 19.25
C GLU A 32 5.31 -9.63 18.74
N ARG A 33 5.58 -9.66 17.43
CA ARG A 33 6.65 -8.87 16.81
C ARG A 33 6.24 -7.42 16.56
N LEU A 34 5.00 -7.18 16.12
CA LEU A 34 4.60 -5.89 15.57
C LEU A 34 3.87 -4.99 16.57
N ILE A 35 3.38 -5.51 17.71
CA ILE A 35 2.53 -4.73 18.63
C ILE A 35 3.18 -3.42 19.10
N MET A 36 4.47 -3.43 19.42
CA MET A 36 5.20 -2.22 19.84
C MET A 36 5.31 -1.18 18.72
N LEU A 37 5.55 -1.62 17.48
CA LEU A 37 5.58 -0.70 16.33
C LEU A 37 4.18 -0.17 16.01
N MET A 38 3.16 -1.01 16.15
CA MET A 38 1.77 -0.63 15.93
C MET A 38 1.27 0.38 16.97
N GLU A 39 1.74 0.30 18.22
CA GLU A 39 1.40 1.27 19.27
C GLU A 39 1.79 2.71 18.88
N VAL A 40 3.00 2.88 18.35
CA VAL A 40 3.51 4.18 17.89
C VAL A 40 3.14 4.52 16.45
N SER A 41 2.48 3.61 15.73
CA SER A 41 2.07 3.83 14.34
C SER A 41 1.00 4.92 14.20
N PRO A 42 0.89 5.57 13.03
CA PRO A 42 -0.16 6.55 12.78
C PRO A 42 -1.56 5.94 12.92
N THR A 43 -2.50 6.76 13.40
CA THR A 43 -3.92 6.41 13.39
C THR A 43 -4.52 6.81 12.05
N TYR A 44 -5.24 5.89 11.43
CA TYR A 44 -6.05 6.15 10.24
C TYR A 44 -7.53 6.10 10.60
N ILE A 45 -8.31 6.84 9.83
CA ILE A 45 -9.75 6.86 9.93
C ILE A 45 -10.33 6.49 8.56
N SER A 46 -11.40 5.70 8.54
CA SER A 46 -12.11 5.36 7.31
C SER A 46 -12.70 6.60 6.65
N ASN A 47 -12.95 6.52 5.34
CA ASN A 47 -13.47 7.65 4.57
C ASN A 47 -14.86 8.11 5.02
N ASP A 48 -15.68 7.20 5.54
CA ASP A 48 -16.97 7.47 6.18
C ASP A 48 -16.86 8.04 7.61
N ASN A 49 -15.66 8.07 8.18
CA ASN A 49 -15.33 8.50 9.54
C ASN A 49 -15.90 7.62 10.67
N GLU A 50 -16.30 6.37 10.38
CA GLU A 50 -16.88 5.47 11.39
C GLU A 50 -15.86 4.56 12.08
N LYS A 51 -14.71 4.29 11.44
CA LYS A 51 -13.72 3.33 11.91
C LYS A 51 -12.35 3.97 12.05
N GLU A 52 -11.78 3.86 13.24
CA GLU A 52 -10.39 4.21 13.51
C GLU A 52 -9.54 2.95 13.65
N LEU A 53 -8.31 3.01 13.16
CA LEU A 53 -7.36 1.91 13.25
C LEU A 53 -5.93 2.44 13.35
N LYS A 54 -5.05 1.59 13.89
CA LYS A 54 -3.59 1.75 13.79
C LYS A 54 -3.14 0.99 12.55
N ALA A 55 -2.27 1.59 11.75
CA ALA A 55 -1.72 0.91 10.59
C ALA A 55 -0.28 1.30 10.31
N MET A 56 0.47 0.32 9.82
CA MET A 56 1.83 0.50 9.36
C MET A 56 2.00 -0.10 7.96
N GLN A 57 2.71 0.64 7.11
CA GLN A 57 3.11 0.11 5.82
C GLN A 57 4.23 -0.91 6.03
N ILE A 58 4.19 -1.99 5.27
CA ILE A 58 5.20 -3.04 5.31
C ILE A 58 6.41 -2.54 4.53
N ASP A 59 7.46 -2.17 5.24
CA ASP A 59 8.76 -1.78 4.72
C ASP A 59 9.84 -2.82 5.10
N ASP A 60 11.09 -2.56 4.73
CA ASP A 60 12.20 -3.46 5.03
C ASP A 60 12.44 -3.63 6.55
N ASN A 61 12.08 -2.63 7.37
CA ASN A 61 12.19 -2.72 8.83
C ASN A 61 11.15 -3.69 9.39
N VAL A 62 9.92 -3.61 8.90
CA VAL A 62 8.85 -4.57 9.24
C VAL A 62 9.25 -5.97 8.83
N MET A 63 9.76 -6.16 7.60
CA MET A 63 10.24 -7.45 7.10
C MET A 63 11.35 -8.03 7.98
N THR A 64 12.33 -7.19 8.37
CA THR A 64 13.41 -7.58 9.28
C THR A 64 12.88 -8.01 10.64
N LEU A 65 11.90 -7.30 11.19
CA LEU A 65 11.36 -7.57 12.52
C LEU A 65 10.59 -8.91 12.59
N ILE A 66 9.84 -9.23 11.53
CA ILE A 66 9.15 -10.53 11.41
C ILE A 66 10.10 -11.64 10.94
N GLY A 67 11.38 -11.34 10.71
CA GLY A 67 12.39 -12.32 10.31
C GLY A 67 12.17 -12.88 8.91
N ASN A 68 11.48 -12.15 8.03
CA ASN A 68 11.16 -12.60 6.68
C ASN A 68 11.97 -11.80 5.64
N THR A 69 12.48 -12.50 4.62
CA THR A 69 13.22 -11.90 3.50
C THR A 69 12.54 -12.11 2.16
N GLU A 70 11.46 -12.89 2.12
CA GLU A 70 10.74 -13.21 0.90
C GLU A 70 9.54 -12.27 0.69
N THR A 71 9.37 -11.82 -0.55
CA THR A 71 8.19 -11.06 -0.97
C THR A 71 7.73 -11.53 -2.36
N PRO A 72 6.44 -11.87 -2.57
CA PRO A 72 5.37 -11.88 -1.58
C PRO A 72 5.48 -13.06 -0.59
N PHE A 73 4.78 -12.97 0.53
CA PHE A 73 4.68 -14.04 1.53
C PHE A 73 3.23 -14.22 2.01
N TYR A 74 2.97 -15.31 2.73
CA TYR A 74 1.64 -15.59 3.27
C TYR A 74 1.59 -15.41 4.78
N ILE A 75 0.44 -14.94 5.25
CA ILE A 75 0.11 -14.86 6.67
C ILE A 75 -1.25 -15.51 6.94
N TYR A 76 -1.53 -15.80 8.20
CA TYR A 76 -2.90 -15.81 8.72
C TYR A 76 -3.19 -14.50 9.45
N ASP A 77 -4.32 -13.87 9.16
CA ASP A 77 -4.82 -12.72 9.94
C ASP A 77 -5.67 -13.17 11.15
N SER A 78 -6.14 -12.22 11.97
CA SER A 78 -6.96 -12.55 13.14
C SER A 78 -8.35 -13.10 12.79
N ASN A 79 -8.77 -13.08 11.52
CA ASN A 79 -9.96 -13.81 11.06
C ASN A 79 -9.64 -15.28 10.67
N GLY A 80 -8.39 -15.72 10.85
CA GLY A 80 -7.92 -17.02 10.38
C GLY A 80 -7.83 -17.12 8.86
N GLN A 81 -7.85 -16.00 8.13
CA GLN A 81 -7.80 -16.00 6.67
C GLN A 81 -6.35 -15.98 6.19
N LYS A 82 -6.03 -16.86 5.24
CA LYS A 82 -4.75 -16.83 4.53
C LYS A 82 -4.70 -15.59 3.63
N LYS A 83 -3.75 -14.68 3.86
CA LYS A 83 -3.53 -13.48 3.03
C LYS A 83 -2.16 -13.56 2.34
N LEU A 84 -2.10 -13.12 1.08
CA LEU A 84 -0.85 -12.87 0.36
C LEU A 84 -0.46 -11.41 0.59
N VAL A 85 0.75 -11.17 1.04
CA VAL A 85 1.22 -9.85 1.48
C VAL A 85 2.56 -9.52 0.80
N ARG A 86 2.75 -8.24 0.48
CA ARG A 86 3.94 -7.70 -0.18
C ARG A 86 4.50 -6.52 0.60
N VAL A 87 5.76 -6.18 0.32
CA VAL A 87 6.31 -4.88 0.70
C VAL A 87 5.45 -3.79 0.05
N GLY A 88 5.08 -2.78 0.84
CA GLY A 88 4.17 -1.69 0.46
C GLY A 88 2.71 -1.88 0.88
N ASP A 89 2.27 -3.11 1.17
CA ASP A 89 0.96 -3.39 1.76
C ASP A 89 0.90 -2.89 3.22
N TYR A 90 -0.26 -2.98 3.87
CA TYR A 90 -0.44 -2.50 5.24
C TYR A 90 -0.82 -3.62 6.20
N PHE A 91 -0.13 -3.68 7.33
CA PHE A 91 -0.67 -4.28 8.53
C PHE A 91 -1.52 -3.26 9.28
N TYR A 92 -2.68 -3.68 9.76
CA TYR A 92 -3.57 -2.82 10.54
C TYR A 92 -4.19 -3.54 11.73
N SER A 93 -4.58 -2.76 12.73
CA SER A 93 -5.17 -3.23 13.98
C SER A 93 -6.22 -2.23 14.48
N PRO A 94 -7.25 -2.67 15.22
CA PRO A 94 -8.03 -1.79 16.07
C PRO A 94 -7.13 -0.97 17.02
N PRO A 95 -7.57 0.21 17.50
CA PRO A 95 -6.78 1.04 18.41
C PRO A 95 -6.36 0.34 19.71
N THR A 96 -7.10 -0.68 20.13
CA THR A 96 -6.81 -1.54 21.29
C THR A 96 -5.69 -2.54 21.07
N LEU A 97 -5.14 -2.66 19.86
CA LEU A 97 -4.06 -3.59 19.51
C LEU A 97 -4.39 -5.07 19.75
N SER A 98 -5.67 -5.44 19.71
CA SER A 98 -6.15 -6.77 20.07
C SER A 98 -6.17 -7.78 18.91
N SER A 99 -5.83 -7.35 17.70
CA SER A 99 -5.88 -8.20 16.50
C SER A 99 -5.09 -7.55 15.37
N ILE A 100 -4.56 -8.34 14.44
CA ILE A 100 -3.82 -7.85 13.29
C ILE A 100 -4.37 -8.42 11.98
N TYR A 101 -4.44 -7.55 10.99
CA TYR A 101 -4.95 -7.84 9.67
C TYR A 101 -4.04 -7.26 8.61
N ALA A 102 -4.22 -7.68 7.36
CA ALA A 102 -3.50 -7.15 6.22
C ALA A 102 -4.46 -6.70 5.11
N LEU A 103 -4.11 -5.59 4.47
CA LEU A 103 -4.75 -5.08 3.25
C LEU A 103 -3.68 -4.67 2.26
N ASP A 104 -3.94 -4.91 0.98
CA ASP A 104 -3.07 -4.40 -0.07
C ASP A 104 -3.09 -2.87 -0.08
N LYS A 105 -1.97 -2.30 -0.52
CA LYS A 105 -1.78 -0.84 -0.56
C LYS A 105 -2.96 -0.09 -1.18
N LYS A 106 -3.40 -0.52 -2.36
CA LYS A 106 -4.44 0.17 -3.13
C LYS A 106 -5.76 0.16 -2.37
N ASN A 107 -6.18 -0.98 -1.84
CA ASN A 107 -7.42 -1.07 -1.07
C ASN A 107 -7.33 -0.32 0.26
N PHE A 108 -6.17 -0.32 0.91
CA PHE A 108 -5.99 0.44 2.15
C PHE A 108 -6.11 1.95 1.89
N GLU A 109 -5.32 2.49 0.96
CA GLU A 109 -5.30 3.93 0.64
C GLU A 109 -6.61 4.43 0.01
N ALA A 110 -7.39 3.54 -0.64
CA ALA A 110 -8.71 3.88 -1.17
C ALA A 110 -9.78 4.03 -0.08
N ASN A 111 -9.60 3.47 1.11
CA ASN A 111 -10.63 3.40 2.15
C ASN A 111 -10.28 4.16 3.45
N PHE A 112 -9.00 4.48 3.65
CA PHE A 112 -8.51 5.06 4.90
C PHE A 112 -7.62 6.27 4.65
N LYS A 113 -7.78 7.30 5.48
CA LYS A 113 -6.96 8.51 5.49
C LYS A 113 -6.24 8.64 6.83
N ASN A 114 -5.00 9.13 6.80
CA ASN A 114 -4.24 9.35 8.02
C ASN A 114 -4.87 10.51 8.82
N LYS A 115 -5.21 10.25 10.09
CA LYS A 115 -5.88 11.22 10.97
C LYS A 115 -4.98 12.40 11.35
N ASN A 116 -3.66 12.21 11.31
CA ASN A 116 -2.66 13.18 11.75
C ASN A 116 -2.11 14.05 10.61
N LEU A 117 -2.41 13.73 9.34
CA LEU A 117 -2.06 14.59 8.22
C LEU A 117 -3.12 15.69 8.06
N PRO A 118 -2.73 16.94 7.72
CA PRO A 118 -3.69 17.98 7.36
C PRO A 118 -4.61 17.44 6.28
N GLN A 119 -5.93 17.52 6.48
CA GLN A 119 -6.87 17.13 5.44
C GLN A 119 -6.64 18.08 4.26
N GLU A 120 -6.16 17.55 3.13
CA GLU A 120 -6.27 18.28 1.87
C GLU A 120 -7.75 18.50 1.62
N LYS A 121 -8.21 19.74 1.83
CA LYS A 121 -9.55 20.14 1.41
C LYS A 121 -9.66 19.79 -0.07
N PRO A 122 -10.75 19.12 -0.52
CA PRO A 122 -10.97 18.98 -1.94
C PRO A 122 -10.91 20.38 -2.55
N LYS A 123 -9.97 20.61 -3.48
CA LYS A 123 -9.93 21.85 -4.25
C LYS A 123 -11.24 21.91 -5.02
N ASN A 124 -12.18 22.70 -4.54
CA ASN A 124 -13.40 22.97 -5.28
C ASN A 124 -12.98 23.69 -6.56
N THR A 125 -13.59 23.36 -7.70
CA THR A 125 -13.31 24.00 -9.01
C THR A 125 -13.43 25.52 -8.95
N GLN A 126 -14.17 26.07 -7.99
CA GLN A 126 -14.27 27.51 -7.75
C GLN A 126 -13.01 28.14 -7.13
N ASP A 127 -12.24 27.40 -6.31
CA ASP A 127 -11.00 27.90 -5.71
C ASP A 127 -9.88 28.05 -6.76
N ILE A 128 -9.91 27.21 -7.80
CA ILE A 128 -8.99 27.32 -8.95
C ILE A 128 -9.35 28.54 -9.82
N LEU A 129 -10.64 28.83 -9.98
CA LEU A 129 -11.10 29.98 -10.76
C LEU A 129 -10.84 31.31 -10.03
N GLN A 130 -11.01 31.38 -8.71
CA GLN A 130 -10.73 32.60 -7.93
C GLN A 130 -9.23 32.92 -7.86
N ASN A 131 -8.36 31.92 -7.81
CA ASN A 131 -6.91 32.14 -7.84
C ASN A 131 -6.39 32.65 -9.20
N ASN A 132 -7.10 32.37 -10.29
CA ASN A 132 -6.77 32.90 -11.62
C ASN A 132 -7.34 34.29 -11.90
N LEU A 133 -8.31 34.77 -11.11
CA LEU A 133 -8.94 36.09 -11.25
C LEU A 133 -8.27 37.20 -10.43
N ASN A 134 -7.39 36.83 -9.48
CA ASN A 134 -6.66 37.78 -8.63
C ASN A 134 -5.23 38.09 -9.12
N THR A 135 -4.98 38.00 -10.43
CA THR A 135 -3.81 38.68 -11.02
C THR A 135 -4.20 40.14 -11.28
N PRO A 136 -3.53 41.13 -10.66
CA PRO A 136 -3.74 42.52 -11.05
C PRO A 136 -3.21 42.70 -12.46
N ASN A 137 -4.15 42.87 -13.39
CA ASN A 137 -3.89 43.26 -14.75
C ASN A 137 -3.31 44.69 -14.71
N MET A 138 -1.99 44.82 -14.75
CA MET A 138 -1.32 46.12 -14.95
C MET A 138 -0.64 46.17 -16.32
N ASN A 139 -1.38 46.83 -17.19
CA ASN A 139 -0.96 47.90 -18.07
C ASN A 139 -0.39 47.54 -19.45
N GLU A 140 -1.27 47.80 -20.42
CA GLU A 140 -0.98 48.21 -21.79
C GLU A 140 0.27 49.09 -21.90
N ASN A 141 1.16 48.76 -22.83
CA ASN A 141 1.95 49.78 -23.49
C ASN A 141 2.21 49.37 -24.94
N ILE A 142 1.18 49.55 -25.76
CA ILE A 142 1.32 49.59 -27.22
C ILE A 142 1.79 51.01 -27.56
N SER A 143 3.07 51.15 -27.90
CA SER A 143 3.56 52.34 -28.59
C SER A 143 4.10 51.93 -29.96
N ASN A 144 3.22 52.13 -30.94
CA ASN A 144 3.47 52.65 -32.27
C ASN A 144 4.90 52.50 -32.84
N ASN A 145 5.04 51.61 -33.82
CA ASN A 145 5.70 51.98 -35.06
C ASN A 145 4.88 51.45 -36.24
N LEU A 146 4.27 52.42 -36.92
CA LEU A 146 3.56 52.29 -38.18
C LEU A 146 4.58 52.37 -39.32
N LEU A 147 4.27 51.70 -40.45
CA LEU A 147 4.91 51.79 -41.78
C LEU A 147 6.20 50.95 -41.90
N ASP A 148 6.30 49.91 -42.73
CA ASP A 148 5.90 49.81 -44.14
C ASP A 148 5.50 48.38 -44.50
N VAL A 149 4.24 48.19 -44.92
CA VAL A 149 3.94 47.26 -46.02
C VAL A 149 2.75 47.85 -46.76
N ASN A 150 3.00 48.41 -47.94
CA ASN A 150 2.05 48.48 -49.06
C ASN A 150 2.80 48.95 -50.32
N ASN A 151 3.15 48.03 -51.23
CA ASN A 151 2.51 47.90 -52.54
C ASN A 151 3.38 47.14 -53.57
N LEU A 152 2.71 46.17 -54.20
CA LEU A 152 2.70 45.75 -55.61
C LEU A 152 3.96 45.86 -56.49
N ASN A 153 4.24 44.75 -57.20
CA ASN A 153 4.87 44.62 -58.53
C ASN A 153 6.22 45.31 -58.76
#